data_AF-A0A7W1IKM0-F1
#
_entry.id   AF-A0A7W1IKM0-F1
#
_cell.length_a   1.000
_cell.length_b   1.000
_cell.length_c   1.000
_cell.angle_alpha   90.00
_cell.angle_beta   90.00
_cell.angle_gamma   90.00
#
_symmetry.space_group_name_H-M   'P 1'
#
loop_
_entity.id
_entity.type
_entity.pdbx_description
1 polymer ?
#
loop_
_entity_poly.entity_id
_entity_poly.type
_entity_poly.pdbx_seq_one_letter_code
_entity_poly.pdbx_strand_id
1 'polypeptide(L)' 'MVIHNIRKFSWLFVISLLAFCFVPQIAHAAIPDTPLTSFPSTNNRVDAIAAAPDGSVYISGSFTDVGGITRN' A
#
# COMPACT_ATOMS: atom_id res chain seq x y z
N MET A 1 34.78 -37.62 18.26
CA MET A 1 33.34 -37.43 18.56
C MET A 1 32.93 -35.94 18.47
N VAL A 2 33.36 -35.19 17.44
CA VAL A 2 33.09 -33.73 17.31
C VAL A 2 32.35 -33.39 16.00
N ILE A 3 32.56 -34.17 14.92
CA ILE A 3 31.97 -33.95 13.59
C ILE A 3 30.43 -34.05 13.55
N HIS A 4 29.83 -34.90 14.40
CA HIS A 4 28.36 -35.06 14.45
C HIS A 4 27.65 -33.85 15.09
N ASN A 5 28.35 -33.02 15.87
CA ASN A 5 27.77 -31.87 16.57
C ASN A 5 27.62 -30.65 15.64
N ILE A 6 28.58 -30.47 14.73
CA ILE A 6 28.64 -29.35 13.79
C ILE A 6 27.53 -29.43 12.72
N ARG A 7 27.22 -30.66 12.25
CA ARG A 7 26.13 -30.89 11.28
C ARG A 7 24.74 -30.63 11.85
N LYS A 8 24.54 -30.87 13.16
CA LYS A 8 23.26 -30.58 13.87
C LYS A 8 23.10 -29.07 14.11
N PHE A 9 24.17 -28.38 14.50
CA PHE A 9 24.15 -26.94 14.71
C PHE A 9 23.90 -26.16 13.41
N SER A 10 24.51 -26.61 12.31
CA SER A 10 24.25 -26.04 10.98
C SER A 10 22.79 -26.19 10.55
N TRP A 11 22.16 -27.32 10.85
CA TRP A 11 20.77 -27.56 10.48
C TRP A 11 19.78 -26.77 11.35
N LEU A 12 20.04 -26.64 12.66
CA LEU A 12 19.23 -25.82 13.56
C LEU A 12 19.26 -24.33 13.18
N PHE A 13 20.41 -23.84 12.71
CA PHE A 13 20.54 -22.45 12.23
C PHE A 13 19.71 -22.18 10.96
N VAL A 14 19.67 -23.13 10.03
CA VAL A 14 18.86 -23.04 8.81
C VAL A 14 17.35 -23.07 9.12
N ILE A 15 16.93 -23.90 10.08
CA ILE A 15 15.52 -23.97 10.51
C ILE A 15 15.08 -22.64 11.15
N SER A 16 15.96 -22.03 11.95
CA SER A 16 15.70 -20.71 12.55
C SER A 16 15.57 -19.61 11.49
N LEU A 17 16.41 -19.63 10.44
CA LEU A 17 16.34 -18.67 9.34
C LEU A 17 15.05 -18.83 8.53
N LEU A 18 14.63 -20.07 8.28
CA LEU A 18 13.40 -20.39 7.55
C LEU A 18 12.15 -19.98 8.34
N ALA A 19 12.15 -20.20 9.66
CA ALA A 19 11.05 -19.80 10.54
C ALA A 19 10.88 -18.27 10.62
N PHE A 20 11.97 -17.50 10.53
CA PHE A 20 11.93 -16.04 10.51
C PHE A 20 11.22 -15.47 9.26
N CYS A 21 11.21 -16.23 8.16
CA CYS A 21 10.51 -15.85 6.92
C CYS A 21 8.99 -16.10 6.99
N PHE A 22 8.53 -16.93 7.94
CA PHE A 22 7.12 -17.29 8.15
C PHE A 22 6.41 -16.44 9.22
N VAL A 23 7.12 -15.52 9.88
CA VAL A 23 6.47 -14.52 10.73
C VAL A 23 5.65 -13.61 9.80
N PRO A 24 4.34 -13.39 10.06
CA PRO A 24 3.56 -12.46 9.25
C PRO A 24 4.19 -11.08 9.36
N GLN A 25 4.80 -10.63 8.26
CA GLN A 25 5.22 -9.25 8.11
C GLN A 25 3.95 -8.38 8.19
N ILE A 26 3.88 -7.52 9.20
CA ILE A 26 2.80 -6.54 9.31
C ILE A 26 2.95 -5.61 8.11
N ALA A 27 2.10 -5.78 7.11
CA ALA A 27 2.05 -4.89 5.96
C ALA A 27 1.65 -3.50 6.48
N HIS A 28 2.60 -2.56 6.46
CA HIS A 28 2.27 -1.16 6.69
C HIS A 28 1.62 -0.63 5.41
N ALA A 29 0.37 -0.18 5.49
CA ALA A 29 -0.21 0.63 4.43
C ALA A 29 0.56 1.96 4.42
N ALA A 30 1.52 2.08 3.51
CA ALA A 30 2.20 3.35 3.29
C ALA A 30 1.21 4.30 2.62
N ILE A 31 0.96 5.45 3.25
CA ILE A 31 0.30 6.56 2.57
C ILE A 31 1.42 7.24 1.75
N PRO A 32 1.30 7.36 0.42
CA PRO A 32 2.32 8.01 -0.38
C PRO A 32 2.39 9.51 -0.03
N ASP A 33 3.61 10.04 0.14
CA ASP A 33 3.85 11.47 0.39
C ASP A 33 3.58 12.34 -0.84
N THR A 34 3.41 11.71 -2.01
CA THR A 34 3.06 12.36 -3.27
C THR A 34 1.62 12.03 -3.67
N PRO A 35 0.90 12.98 -4.27
CA PRO A 35 -0.41 12.70 -4.86
C PRO A 35 -0.29 11.53 -5.83
N LEU A 36 -1.21 10.58 -5.71
CA LEU A 36 -1.27 9.46 -6.62
C LEU A 36 -1.58 9.96 -8.03
N THR A 37 -0.67 9.71 -8.97
CA THR A 37 -0.83 10.13 -10.37
C THR A 37 -2.01 9.44 -11.07
N SER A 38 -2.49 8.33 -10.50
CA SER A 38 -3.70 7.63 -10.94
C SER A 38 -5.00 8.23 -10.43
N PHE A 39 -4.96 9.11 -9.43
CA PHE A 39 -6.17 9.80 -8.97
C PHE A 39 -6.51 10.93 -9.95
N PRO A 40 -7.78 11.06 -10.36
CA PRO A 40 -8.18 12.08 -11.32
C PRO A 40 -7.98 13.48 -10.73
N SER A 41 -7.28 14.34 -11.46
CA SER A 41 -7.12 15.76 -11.11
C SER A 41 -8.31 16.59 -11.61
N THR A 42 -8.65 17.66 -10.90
CA THR A 42 -9.60 18.67 -11.37
C THR A 42 -8.86 19.85 -11.97
N ASN A 43 -9.47 20.54 -12.95
CA ASN A 43 -8.89 21.77 -13.52
C ASN A 43 -9.17 23.04 -12.70
N ASN A 44 -10.04 22.95 -11.68
CA ASN A 44 -10.41 24.07 -10.84
C ASN A 44 -10.74 23.62 -9.40
N ARG A 45 -11.16 24.56 -8.57
CA ARG A 45 -11.42 24.36 -7.15
C ARG A 45 -12.49 23.31 -6.88
N VAL A 46 -12.19 22.45 -5.92
CA VAL A 46 -13.14 21.56 -5.25
C VAL A 46 -13.53 22.23 -3.93
N ASP A 47 -14.81 22.48 -3.73
CA ASP A 47 -15.34 23.14 -2.53
C ASP A 47 -15.79 22.13 -1.46
N ALA A 48 -16.21 20.93 -1.87
CA ALA A 48 -16.59 19.85 -0.94
C ALA A 48 -16.27 18.46 -1.49
N ILE A 49 -16.06 17.52 -0.55
CA ILE A 49 -15.77 16.10 -0.79
C ILE A 49 -16.64 15.28 0.17
N ALA A 50 -17.29 14.22 -0.32
CA ALA A 50 -18.07 13.30 0.49
C ALA A 50 -17.74 11.84 0.13
N ALA A 51 -17.42 11.02 1.13
CA ALA A 51 -17.21 9.59 0.97
C ALA A 51 -18.53 8.84 1.19
N ALA A 52 -18.86 7.91 0.31
CA ALA A 52 -20.04 7.08 0.42
C ALA A 52 -19.73 5.69 1.02
N PRO A 53 -20.74 5.00 1.61
CA PRO A 53 -20.53 3.71 2.26
C PRO A 53 -20.05 2.59 1.33
N ASP A 54 -20.23 2.76 0.02
CA ASP A 54 -19.79 1.85 -1.03
C ASP A 54 -18.30 2.03 -1.39
N GLY A 55 -17.63 3.03 -0.82
CA GLY A 55 -16.24 3.39 -1.14
C GLY A 55 -16.10 4.42 -2.26
N SER A 56 -17.21 4.91 -2.83
CA SER A 56 -17.20 5.99 -3.81
C SER A 56 -16.88 7.34 -3.15
N VAL A 57 -16.26 8.25 -3.91
CA VAL A 57 -15.98 9.63 -3.46
C VAL A 57 -16.67 10.61 -4.41
N TYR A 58 -17.52 11.45 -3.85
CA TYR A 58 -18.17 12.56 -4.54
C TYR A 58 -17.39 13.85 -4.31
N ILE A 59 -17.23 14.64 -5.38
CA ILE A 59 -16.60 15.95 -5.35
C ILE A 59 -17.55 16.99 -5.96
N SER A 60 -17.55 18.20 -5.41
CA SER A 60 -18.29 19.34 -5.96
C SER A 60 -17.44 20.60 -5.97
N GLY A 61 -17.61 21.44 -6.98
CA GLY A 61 -16.88 22.71 -7.12
C GLY A 61 -17.09 23.32 -8.50
N SER A 62 -16.18 24.20 -8.91
CA SER A 62 -16.25 24.96 -10.16
C SER A 62 -15.40 24.38 -11.29
N PHE A 63 -15.13 23.07 -11.25
CA PHE A 63 -14.33 22.38 -12.27
C PHE A 63 -15.19 22.01 -13.49
N THR A 64 -14.56 22.02 -14.66
CA THR A 64 -15.16 21.56 -15.93
C THR A 64 -14.42 20.35 -16.49
N ASP A 65 -13.32 19.93 -15.87
CA ASP A 65 -12.51 18.80 -16.32
C ASP A 65 -12.05 17.99 -15.11
N VAL A 66 -12.20 16.67 -15.21
CA VAL A 66 -11.81 15.71 -14.17
C VAL A 66 -11.09 14.53 -14.80
N GLY A 67 -9.83 14.29 -14.42
CA GLY A 67 -9.02 13.21 -14.97
C GLY A 67 -8.77 13.34 -16.48
N GLY A 68 -8.75 14.57 -16.99
CA GLY A 68 -8.58 14.86 -18.43
C GLY A 68 -9.86 14.70 -19.27
N ILE A 69 -11.02 14.50 -18.64
CA ILE A 69 -12.32 14.42 -19.32
C ILE A 69 -13.13 15.67 -19.00
N THR A 70 -13.52 16.43 -20.03
CA THR A 70 -14.41 17.59 -19.90
C THR A 70 -15.82 17.15 -19.51
N ARG A 71 -16.35 17.75 -18.44
CA ARG A 71 -17.71 17.62 -17.90
C ARG A 71 -18.34 19.01 -17.85
N ASN A 72 -19.06 19.35 -18.93
CA ASN A 72 -19.88 20.56 -19.09
C ASN A 72 -21.34 20.27 -18.77
#